data_AF-A0A7Y5UHN7-F1
#
_entry.id   AF-A0A7Y5UHN7-F1
#
_cell.length_a   1.000
_cell.length_b   1.000
_cell.length_c   1.000
_cell.angle_alpha   90.00
_cell.angle_beta   90.00
_cell.angle_gamma   90.00
#
_symmetry.space_group_name_H-M   'P 1'
#
loop_
_entity.id
_entity.type
_entity.pdbx_description
1 polymer ?
#
loop_
_entity_poly.entity_id
_entity_poly.type
_entity_poly.pdbx_seq_one_letter_code
_entity_poly.pdbx_strand_id
1 'polypeptide(L)'
;MLPVTQGVPTLFIRRPAYERAGLTRAALDERLGLTDAEFQVDGELVALGPIYDVDALGTLVDDLEGAGLVYYDDFFELSGSWPDWLDVVVRGAGKRPATGAS
;
A
#
# COMPACT_ATOMS: atom_id res chain seq x y z
N MET A 1 0.66 -10.21 9.29
CA MET A 1 1.83 -9.30 9.26
C MET A 1 2.58 -9.58 7.98
N LEU A 2 2.95 -8.54 7.26
CA LEU A 2 3.62 -8.62 5.95
C LEU A 2 5.05 -8.08 6.09
N PRO A 3 6.08 -8.81 5.66
CA PRO A 3 7.43 -8.26 5.55
C PRO A 3 7.49 -7.19 4.46
N VAL A 4 8.34 -6.18 4.63
CA VAL A 4 8.57 -5.13 3.62
C VAL A 4 10.00 -5.22 3.12
N THR A 5 10.17 -5.18 1.81
CA THR A 5 11.47 -5.24 1.16
C THR A 5 12.21 -3.90 1.33
N GLN A 6 13.47 -3.95 1.77
CA GLN A 6 14.34 -2.78 1.90
C GLN A 6 14.83 -2.29 0.52
N GLY A 7 15.02 -0.98 0.39
CA GLY A 7 15.61 -0.35 -0.80
C GLY A 7 14.64 -0.12 -1.98
N VAL A 8 13.39 -0.55 -1.86
CA VAL A 8 12.36 -0.43 -2.90
C VAL A 8 11.01 -0.03 -2.29
N PRO A 9 10.23 0.84 -2.97
CA PRO A 9 8.92 1.26 -2.50
C PRO A 9 7.94 0.10 -2.30
N THR A 10 7.08 0.24 -1.29
CA THR A 10 5.86 -0.53 -1.14
C THR A 10 4.69 0.43 -0.91
N LEU A 11 3.64 0.30 -1.72
CA LEU A 11 2.41 1.08 -1.57
C LEU A 11 1.43 0.33 -0.67
N PHE A 12 0.96 0.98 0.38
CA PHE A 12 -0.06 0.44 1.27
C PHE A 12 -1.38 1.17 1.04
N ILE A 13 -2.45 0.41 0.89
CA ILE A 13 -3.80 0.96 0.71
C ILE A 13 -4.71 0.31 1.75
N ARG A 14 -5.53 1.11 2.43
CA ARG A 14 -6.60 0.57 3.27
C ARG A 14 -7.60 -0.16 2.38
N ARG A 15 -7.89 -1.41 2.70
CA ARG A 15 -8.81 -2.25 1.92
C ARG A 15 -10.16 -1.58 1.64
N PRO A 16 -10.82 -0.89 2.59
CA PRO A 16 -12.06 -0.17 2.28
C PRO A 16 -11.89 0.98 1.27
N ALA A 17 -10.73 1.62 1.22
CA ALA A 17 -10.42 2.66 0.23
C ALA A 17 -10.18 2.04 -1.14
N TYR A 18 -9.41 0.95 -1.19
CA TYR A 18 -9.20 0.15 -2.40
C TYR A 18 -10.53 -0.31 -3.03
N GLU A 19 -11.44 -0.85 -2.21
CA GLU A 19 -12.76 -1.30 -2.66
C GLU A 19 -13.65 -0.14 -3.13
N ARG A 20 -13.68 0.97 -2.38
CA ARG A 20 -14.45 2.18 -2.72
C ARG A 20 -13.96 2.85 -4.01
N ALA A 21 -12.66 2.83 -4.25
CA ALA A 21 -12.03 3.37 -5.45
C ALA A 21 -12.34 2.55 -6.72
N GLY A 22 -12.91 1.35 -6.58
CA GLY A 22 -13.14 0.44 -7.71
C GLY A 22 -11.85 -0.12 -8.30
N LEU A 23 -10.75 -0.09 -7.54
CA LEU A 23 -9.49 -0.68 -7.96
C LEU A 23 -9.63 -2.21 -8.04
N THR A 24 -8.93 -2.81 -9.00
CA THR A 24 -8.90 -4.26 -9.17
C THR A 24 -7.47 -4.76 -9.20
N ARG A 25 -7.27 -5.98 -8.71
CA ARG A 25 -5.98 -6.68 -8.77
C ARG A 25 -5.45 -6.72 -10.20
N ALA A 26 -6.31 -7.10 -11.15
CA ALA A 26 -5.94 -7.20 -12.55
C ALA A 26 -5.43 -5.87 -13.13
N ALA A 27 -6.10 -4.75 -12.83
CA ALA A 27 -5.66 -3.44 -13.29
C ALA A 27 -4.32 -3.01 -12.67
N LEU A 28 -4.10 -3.34 -11.40
CA LEU A 28 -2.82 -3.05 -10.73
C LEU A 28 -1.69 -3.94 -11.28
N ASP A 29 -1.96 -5.22 -11.56
CA ASP A 29 -0.99 -6.13 -12.16
C ASP A 29 -0.61 -5.70 -13.57
N GLU A 30 -1.59 -5.32 -14.40
CA GLU A 30 -1.33 -4.81 -15.75
C GLU A 30 -0.46 -3.56 -15.73
N ARG A 31 -0.67 -2.69 -14.73
CA ARG A 31 0.05 -1.43 -14.59
C ARG A 31 1.46 -1.59 -14.02
N LEU A 32 1.61 -2.41 -12.97
CA LEU A 32 2.82 -2.49 -12.16
C LEU A 32 3.61 -3.79 -12.38
N GLY A 33 3.09 -4.74 -13.15
CA GLY A 33 3.72 -6.03 -13.39
C GLY A 33 3.79 -6.93 -12.15
N LEU A 34 2.86 -6.78 -11.21
CA LEU A 34 2.93 -7.46 -9.90
C LEU A 34 2.71 -8.97 -10.04
N THR A 35 3.52 -9.72 -9.29
CA THR A 35 3.29 -11.13 -9.00
C THR A 35 2.32 -11.30 -7.82
N ASP A 36 1.86 -12.53 -7.61
CA ASP A 36 1.07 -12.86 -6.43
C ASP A 36 1.80 -12.57 -5.12
N ALA A 37 3.13 -12.68 -5.08
CA ALA A 37 3.91 -12.36 -3.89
C ALA A 37 3.97 -10.85 -3.61
N GLU A 38 3.83 -10.01 -4.65
CA GLU A 38 3.94 -8.55 -4.56
C GLU A 38 2.58 -7.87 -4.32
N PHE A 39 1.47 -8.56 -4.60
CA PHE A 39 0.15 -8.13 -4.16
C PHE A 39 -0.30 -8.97 -2.97
N GLN A 40 -0.29 -8.39 -1.79
CA GLN A 40 -0.65 -9.08 -0.56
C GLN A 40 -1.80 -8.37 0.15
N VAL A 41 -2.67 -9.14 0.81
CA VAL A 41 -3.78 -8.63 1.61
C VAL A 41 -3.71 -9.22 3.01
N ASP A 42 -3.62 -8.37 4.03
CA ASP A 42 -3.61 -8.75 5.45
C ASP A 42 -4.70 -7.96 6.21
N GLY A 43 -5.87 -8.60 6.37
CA GLY A 43 -7.03 -7.98 7.01
C GLY A 43 -7.55 -6.77 6.21
N GLU A 44 -7.41 -5.58 6.80
CA GLU A 44 -7.83 -4.30 6.20
C GLU A 44 -6.69 -3.58 5.45
N LEU A 45 -5.55 -4.23 5.22
CA LEU A 45 -4.40 -3.66 4.53
C LEU A 45 -4.15 -4.40 3.21
N VAL A 46 -4.07 -3.66 2.12
CA VAL A 46 -3.52 -4.11 0.83
C VAL A 46 -2.10 -3.57 0.73
N ALA A 47 -1.15 -4.43 0.39
CA ALA A 47 0.25 -4.08 0.15
C ALA A 47 0.61 -4.41 -1.29
N LEU A 48 1.15 -3.43 -2.01
CA LEU A 48 1.66 -3.54 -3.36
C LEU A 48 3.16 -3.29 -3.32
N GLY A 49 3.94 -4.34 -3.55
CA GLY A 49 5.37 -4.21 -3.74
C GLY A 49 6.16 -5.44 -3.32
N PRO A 50 7.48 -5.43 -3.57
CA PRO A 50 8.27 -4.28 -4.03
C PRO A 50 7.87 -3.73 -5.42
N ILE A 51 7.90 -2.40 -5.59
CA ILE A 51 7.57 -1.73 -6.85
C ILE A 51 8.85 -1.20 -7.49
N TYR A 52 9.22 -1.76 -8.64
CA TYR A 52 10.45 -1.39 -9.37
C TYR A 52 10.22 -0.30 -10.42
N ASP A 53 9.01 -0.17 -10.94
CA ASP A 53 8.65 0.88 -11.90
C ASP A 53 8.18 2.13 -11.14
N VAL A 54 9.13 3.05 -10.91
CA VAL A 54 8.90 4.29 -10.15
C VAL A 54 8.01 5.29 -10.90
N ASP A 55 8.02 5.26 -12.23
CA ASP A 55 7.18 6.15 -13.05
C ASP A 55 5.72 5.66 -13.02
N ALA A 56 5.50 4.34 -13.13
CA ALA A 56 4.19 3.73 -12.97
C ALA A 56 3.64 3.92 -11.56
N LEU A 57 4.50 3.87 -10.53
CA LEU A 57 4.15 4.20 -9.14
C LEU A 57 3.71 5.66 -9.01
N GLY A 58 4.49 6.62 -9.52
CA GLY A 58 4.14 8.03 -9.46
C GLY A 58 2.78 8.31 -10.10
N THR A 59 2.56 7.75 -11.29
CA THR A 59 1.27 7.86 -11.98
C THR A 59 0.14 7.21 -11.17
N LEU A 60 0.40 6.09 -10.48
CA LEU A 60 -0.62 5.43 -9.65
C LEU A 60 -1.00 6.31 -8.45
N VAL A 61 -0.01 6.95 -7.81
CA VAL A 61 -0.27 7.90 -6.73
C VAL A 61 -1.17 9.03 -7.23
N ASP A 62 -0.83 9.66 -8.36
CA ASP A 62 -1.64 10.73 -8.95
C ASP A 62 -3.08 10.27 -9.24
N ASP A 63 -3.25 9.06 -9.77
CA ASP A 63 -4.58 8.51 -10.07
C ASP A 63 -5.40 8.22 -8.80
N LEU A 64 -4.76 7.75 -7.73
CA LEU A 64 -5.42 7.53 -6.44
C LEU A 64 -5.91 8.85 -5.86
N GLU A 65 -5.07 9.88 -5.87
CA GLU A 65 -5.47 11.22 -5.41
C GLU A 65 -6.57 11.81 -6.30
N GLY A 66 -6.47 11.63 -7.63
CA GLY A 66 -7.50 12.03 -8.59
C GLY A 66 -8.85 11.31 -8.38
N ALA A 67 -8.81 10.07 -7.89
CA ALA A 67 -10.00 9.31 -7.48
C ALA A 67 -10.56 9.72 -6.10
N GLY A 68 -9.93 10.70 -5.44
CA GLY A 68 -10.34 11.24 -4.15
C GLY A 68 -9.84 10.45 -2.94
N LEU A 69 -8.85 9.58 -3.10
CA LEU A 69 -8.17 8.95 -1.97
C LEU A 69 -7.15 9.90 -1.37
N VAL A 70 -7.04 9.89 -0.04
CA VAL A 70 -6.19 10.83 0.68
C VAL A 70 -4.90 10.14 1.12
N TYR A 71 -3.75 10.70 0.73
CA TYR A 71 -2.44 10.24 1.20
C TYR A 71 -2.36 10.32 2.74
N TYR A 72 -1.79 9.30 3.38
CA TYR A 72 -1.83 8.95 4.81
C TYR A 72 -3.16 8.40 5.37
N ASP A 73 -4.32 8.86 4.89
CA ASP A 73 -5.62 8.45 5.44
C ASP A 73 -6.17 7.17 4.79
N ASP A 74 -5.99 7.06 3.48
CA ASP A 74 -6.47 5.95 2.65
C ASP A 74 -5.32 5.10 2.10
N PHE A 75 -4.19 5.72 1.76
CA PHE A 75 -3.01 5.03 1.25
C PHE A 75 -1.71 5.72 1.67
N PHE A 76 -0.60 5.00 1.63
CA PHE A 76 0.71 5.52 1.99
C PHE A 76 1.80 4.75 1.25
N GLU A 77 2.78 5.47 0.72
CA GLU A 77 3.96 4.91 0.06
C GLU A 77 5.11 4.86 1.06
N LEU A 78 5.68 3.67 1.26
CA LEU A 78 6.86 3.48 2.10
C LEU A 78 8.08 3.24 1.22
N SER A 79 8.95 4.26 1.15
CA SER A 79 10.10 4.36 0.23
C SER A 79 11.17 3.27 0.27
N GLY A 80 11.12 2.31 1.18
CA GLY A 80 12.21 1.35 1.33
C GLY A 80 13.47 1.90 2.02
N SER A 81 13.49 3.19 2.42
CA SER A 81 14.70 3.89 2.86
C SER A 81 15.03 3.64 4.34
N TRP A 82 15.57 2.45 4.64
CA TRP A 82 16.16 2.11 5.94
C TRP A 82 17.44 1.27 5.78
N PRO A 83 18.27 1.12 6.84
CA PRO A 83 19.48 0.28 6.80
C PRO A 83 19.18 -1.21 6.61
N ASP A 84 20.09 -1.94 5.97
CA ASP A 84 19.95 -3.39 5.67
C ASP A 84 19.85 -4.32 6.89
N TRP A 85 20.31 -3.87 8.05
CA TRP A 85 20.20 -4.61 9.32
C TRP A 85 18.82 -4.47 9.99
N LEU A 86 17.91 -3.65 9.43
CA LEU A 86 16.58 -3.41 9.98
C LEU A 86 15.51 -4.13 9.14
N ASP A 87 14.83 -5.09 9.76
CA ASP A 87 13.62 -5.69 9.21
C ASP A 87 12.38 -4.86 9.58
N VAL A 88 11.56 -4.57 8.57
CA VAL A 88 10.28 -3.88 8.75
C VAL A 88 9.16 -4.85 8.42
N VAL A 89 8.20 -4.96 9.35
CA VAL A 89 6.96 -5.70 9.17
C VAL A 89 5.78 -4.77 9.38
N VAL A 90 4.79 -4.87 8.51
CA VAL A 90 3.55 -4.08 8.59
C VAL A 90 2.37 -4.98 8.89
N ARG A 91 1.32 -4.38 9.46
CA ARG A 91 0.03 -5.04 9.64
C ARG A 91 -1.06 -4.00 9.62
N GLY A 92 -2.26 -4.39 9.17
CA GLY A 92 -3.44 -3.57 9.41
C GLY A 92 -3.64 -3.36 10.91
N ALA A 93 -3.83 -2.10 11.33
CA ALA A 93 -4.04 -1.75 12.73
C ALA A 93 -5.34 -2.32 13.33
N GLY A 94 -6.22 -2.88 12.48
CA GLY A 94 -7.61 -3.21 12.82
C GLY A 94 -8.43 -1.95 13.10
N LYS A 95 -9.71 -2.13 13.44
CA LYS A 95 -10.54 -1.03 13.92
C LYS A 95 -9.93 -0.51 15.23
N ARG A 96 -9.25 0.64 15.20
CA ARG A 96 -8.87 1.34 16.44
C ARG A 96 -10.17 1.58 17.22
N PRO A 97 -10.29 1.15 18.49
CA PRO A 97 -11.40 1.60 19.31
C PRO A 97 -11.40 3.12 19.28
N ALA A 98 -12.58 3.73 19.06
CA ALA A 98 -12.71 5.17 19.16
C ALA A 98 -12.13 5.56 20.51
N THR A 99 -11.06 6.35 20.52
CA THR A 99 -10.49 6.88 21.75
C THR A 99 -11.63 7.61 22.45
N GLY A 100 -12.16 7.01 23.51
CA GLY A 100 -13.14 7.67 24.34
C GLY A 100 -12.49 8.95 24.84
N ALA A 101 -13.04 10.10 24.45
CA ALA A 101 -12.71 11.36 25.07
C ALA A 101 -12.91 11.19 26.59
N SER A 102 -11.83 11.39 27.34
CA SER A 102 -11.89 11.69 28.78
C SER A 102 -11.62 13.18 28.96
#